data_AF-A0A351NHC5-F1
#
_entry.id   AF-A0A351NHC5-F1
#
_cell.length_a   1.000
_cell.length_b   1.000
_cell.length_c   1.000
_cell.angle_alpha   90.00
_cell.angle_beta   90.00
_cell.angle_gamma   90.00
#
_symmetry.space_group_name_H-M   'P 1'
#
loop_
_entity.id
_entity.type
_entity.pdbx_description
1 polymer ?
#
loop_
_entity_poly.entity_id
_entity_poly.type
_entity_poly.pdbx_seq_one_letter_code
_entity_poly.pdbx_strand_id
1 'polypeptide(L)'
;MKGQILLIVITSVLLGAAVAVEKLCNLATWQLLLVYLIPYLLIGHDTLKEAAEGIAHGDMFNEHFLMSIATIGALCIGFLPGSETEFPEAVFVMLFFQIGELLEGYAEGQSRKSISHLMNIRPDVANVRRNG
;
A
#
# COMPACT_ATOMS: atom_id res chain seq x y z
N MET A 1 0.01 -12.39 0.87
CA MET A 1 0.73 -12.54 -0.43
C MET A 1 -0.18 -12.79 -1.63
N LYS A 2 -0.77 -13.99 -1.87
CA LYS A 2 -1.53 -14.24 -3.12
C LYS A 2 -2.70 -13.26 -3.36
N GLY A 3 -3.45 -12.92 -2.30
CA GLY A 3 -4.55 -11.95 -2.39
C GLY A 3 -4.07 -10.54 -2.73
N GLN A 4 -3.04 -10.03 -2.05
CA GLN A 4 -2.45 -8.72 -2.32
C GLN A 4 -1.86 -8.61 -3.74
N ILE A 5 -1.17 -9.66 -4.22
CA ILE A 5 -0.64 -9.67 -5.60
C ILE A 5 -1.79 -9.60 -6.61
N LEU A 6 -2.85 -10.39 -6.41
CA LEU A 6 -4.04 -10.35 -7.26
C LEU A 6 -4.66 -8.95 -7.25
N LEU A 7 -4.75 -8.33 -6.09
CA LEU A 7 -5.31 -7.00 -5.91
C LEU A 7 -4.49 -5.96 -6.70
N ILE A 8 -3.16 -5.94 -6.54
CA ILE A 8 -2.27 -5.04 -7.28
C ILE A 8 -2.42 -5.22 -8.80
N VAL A 9 -2.51 -6.46 -9.28
CA VAL A 9 -2.68 -6.76 -10.71
C VAL A 9 -4.04 -6.26 -11.21
N ILE A 10 -5.12 -6.54 -10.49
CA ILE A 10 -6.47 -6.07 -10.84
C ILE A 10 -6.52 -4.55 -10.89
N THR A 11 -5.96 -3.87 -9.88
CA THR A 11 -5.95 -2.41 -9.82
C THR A 11 -5.07 -1.81 -10.92
N SER A 12 -3.93 -2.41 -11.24
CA SER A 12 -3.09 -1.99 -12.38
C SER A 12 -3.86 -2.05 -13.70
N VAL A 13 -4.63 -3.12 -13.93
CA VAL A 13 -5.46 -3.28 -15.13
C VAL A 13 -6.60 -2.27 -15.15
N LEU A 14 -7.30 -2.08 -14.02
CA LEU A 14 -8.37 -1.10 -13.88
C LEU A 14 -7.87 0.33 -14.10
N LEU A 15 -6.68 0.67 -13.59
CA LEU A 15 -6.05 1.98 -13.80
C LEU A 15 -5.72 2.19 -15.28
N GLY A 16 -5.15 1.20 -15.96
CA GLY A 16 -4.92 1.25 -17.40
C GLY A 16 -6.21 1.44 -18.20
N ALA A 17 -7.29 0.77 -17.81
CA ALA A 17 -8.61 0.94 -18.41
C ALA A 17 -9.19 2.34 -18.14
N ALA A 18 -9.04 2.87 -16.93
CA ALA A 18 -9.48 4.21 -16.55
C ALA A 18 -8.80 5.30 -17.40
N VAL A 19 -7.47 5.21 -17.56
CA VAL A 19 -6.68 6.12 -18.40
C VAL A 19 -7.07 6.01 -19.88
N ALA A 20 -7.35 4.79 -20.36
CA ALA A 20 -7.83 4.61 -21.73
C ALA A 20 -9.21 5.26 -21.94
N VAL A 21 -10.14 5.08 -21.00
CA VAL A 21 -11.48 5.70 -21.02
C VAL A 21 -11.37 7.23 -20.97
N GLU A 22 -10.49 7.78 -20.15
CA GLU A 22 -10.22 9.23 -20.10
C GLU A 22 -9.78 9.78 -21.45
N LYS A 23 -8.81 9.12 -22.11
CA LYS A 23 -8.32 9.54 -23.44
C LYS A 23 -9.34 9.37 -24.56
N LEU A 24 -10.21 8.37 -24.47
CA LEU A 24 -11.18 8.04 -25.53
C LEU A 24 -12.50 8.82 -25.40
N CYS A 25 -12.95 9.14 -24.18
CA CYS A 25 -14.32 9.59 -23.93
C CYS A 25 -14.46 11.06 -23.50
N ASN A 26 -13.39 11.84 -23.35
CA ASN A 26 -13.41 13.27 -22.97
C ASN A 26 -14.50 13.61 -21.92
N LEU A 27 -14.50 12.83 -20.84
CA LEU A 27 -15.56 12.82 -19.82
C LEU A 27 -15.48 14.08 -18.95
N ALA A 28 -16.61 14.46 -18.36
CA ALA A 28 -16.63 15.52 -17.36
C ALA A 28 -15.84 15.10 -16.11
N THR A 29 -15.25 16.07 -15.40
CA THR A 29 -14.43 15.85 -14.18
C THR A 29 -15.12 14.97 -13.13
N TRP A 30 -16.43 15.17 -12.92
CA TRP A 30 -17.22 14.36 -11.99
C TRP A 30 -17.35 12.89 -12.40
N GLN A 31 -17.40 12.60 -13.71
CA GLN A 31 -17.44 11.24 -14.23
C GLN A 31 -16.08 10.58 -14.14
N LEU A 32 -15.01 11.32 -14.45
CA LEU A 32 -13.63 10.83 -14.29
C LEU A 32 -13.35 10.43 -12.85
N LEU A 33 -13.77 11.24 -11.88
CA LEU A 33 -13.64 10.87 -10.49
C LEU A 33 -14.28 9.53 -10.18
N LEU A 34 -15.52 9.28 -10.61
CA LEU A 34 -16.17 7.99 -10.34
C LEU A 34 -15.41 6.81 -10.96
N VAL A 35 -14.80 7.02 -12.13
CA VAL A 35 -13.98 6.00 -12.79
C VAL A 35 -12.70 5.73 -12.00
N TYR A 36 -12.01 6.75 -11.50
CA TYR A 36 -10.77 6.60 -10.71
C TYR A 36 -11.01 6.24 -9.24
N LEU A 37 -12.19 6.52 -8.71
CA LEU A 37 -12.57 6.19 -7.33
C LEU A 37 -12.69 4.67 -7.14
N ILE A 38 -13.10 3.93 -8.19
CA ILE A 38 -13.20 2.47 -8.16
C ILE A 38 -11.83 1.81 -7.91
N PRO A 39 -10.80 2.01 -8.75
CA PRO A 39 -9.48 1.44 -8.50
C PRO A 39 -8.86 1.99 -7.21
N TYR A 40 -9.06 3.29 -6.91
CA TYR A 40 -8.58 3.90 -5.67
C TYR A 40 -9.09 3.16 -4.42
N LEU A 41 -10.41 2.98 -4.30
CA LEU A 41 -10.99 2.28 -3.16
C LEU A 41 -10.61 0.81 -3.13
N LEU A 42 -10.47 0.16 -4.29
CA LEU A 42 -10.11 -1.26 -4.36
C LEU A 42 -8.72 -1.51 -3.77
N ILE A 43 -7.72 -0.69 -4.15
CA ILE A 43 -6.36 -0.82 -3.60
C ILE A 43 -6.18 -0.18 -2.24
N GLY A 44 -6.84 0.94 -1.99
CA GLY A 44 -6.72 1.67 -0.74
C GLY A 44 -7.57 1.12 0.41
N HIS A 45 -8.48 0.16 0.21
CA HIS A 45 -9.43 -0.22 1.27
C HIS A 45 -8.75 -0.69 2.56
N ASP A 46 -7.69 -1.49 2.46
CA ASP A 46 -6.92 -1.98 3.60
C ASP A 46 -6.20 -0.81 4.28
N THR A 47 -5.46 0.01 3.52
CA THR A 47 -4.73 1.18 4.03
C THR A 47 -5.65 2.23 4.67
N LEU A 48 -6.80 2.53 4.05
CA LEU A 48 -7.79 3.47 4.57
C LEU A 48 -8.40 2.96 5.87
N LYS A 49 -8.64 1.65 5.96
CA LYS A 49 -9.16 1.02 7.17
C LYS A 49 -8.12 1.06 8.29
N GLU A 50 -6.86 0.71 8.01
CA GLU A 50 -5.76 0.77 8.98
C GLU A 50 -5.48 2.20 9.45
N ALA A 51 -5.59 3.19 8.55
CA ALA A 51 -5.52 4.60 8.91
C ALA A 51 -6.65 4.98 9.87
N ALA A 52 -7.89 4.58 9.59
CA ALA A 52 -9.04 4.86 10.45
C ALA A 52 -8.92 4.18 11.82
N GLU A 53 -8.46 2.93 11.86
CA GLU A 53 -8.18 2.20 13.09
C GLU A 53 -7.04 2.87 13.88
N GLY A 54 -5.95 3.29 13.23
CA GLY A 54 -4.84 4.01 13.86
C GLY A 54 -5.28 5.31 14.52
N ILE A 55 -6.10 6.12 13.84
CA ILE A 55 -6.69 7.33 14.41
C ILE A 55 -7.52 6.99 15.66
N ALA A 56 -8.34 5.94 15.61
CA ALA A 56 -9.19 5.54 16.73
C ALA A 56 -8.39 5.09 17.97
N HIS A 57 -7.22 4.47 17.76
CA HIS A 57 -6.33 4.02 18.83
C HIS A 57 -5.33 5.09 19.31
N GLY A 58 -5.35 6.28 18.72
CA GLY A 58 -4.46 7.39 19.07
C GLY A 58 -3.08 7.34 18.40
N ASP A 59 -2.86 6.42 17.46
CA ASP A 59 -1.66 6.36 16.63
C ASP A 59 -1.93 7.02 15.27
N MET A 60 -2.01 8.34 15.31
CA MET A 60 -2.42 9.18 14.18
C MET A 60 -1.27 9.55 13.22
N PHE A 61 -0.02 9.14 13.49
CA PHE A 61 1.14 9.49 12.66
C PHE A 61 1.84 8.26 12.09
N ASN A 62 1.04 7.29 11.64
CA ASN A 62 1.52 6.10 10.95
C ASN A 62 1.55 6.29 9.42
N GLU A 63 2.18 5.33 8.73
CA GLU A 63 2.31 5.35 7.27
C GLU A 63 0.97 5.28 6.55
N HIS A 64 0.05 4.44 7.03
CA HIS A 64 -1.29 4.29 6.42
C HIS A 64 -2.08 5.61 6.48
N PHE A 65 -1.97 6.34 7.59
CA PHE A 65 -2.56 7.67 7.75
C PHE A 65 -1.94 8.67 6.78
N LEU A 66 -0.61 8.73 6.71
CA LEU A 66 0.11 9.61 5.80
C LEU A 66 -0.28 9.34 4.33
N MET A 67 -0.38 8.07 3.96
CA MET A 67 -0.82 7.65 2.63
C MET A 67 -2.26 8.03 2.34
N SER A 68 -3.15 7.83 3.31
CA SER A 68 -4.57 8.18 3.18
C SER A 68 -4.76 9.69 3.02
N ILE A 69 -4.13 10.52 3.85
CA ILE A 69 -4.28 11.98 3.75
C ILE A 69 -3.67 12.54 2.47
N ALA A 70 -2.53 11.99 2.02
CA ALA A 70 -1.89 12.41 0.77
C ALA A 70 -2.77 12.12 -0.45
N THR A 71 -3.31 10.91 -0.54
CA THR A 71 -4.12 10.49 -1.69
C THR A 71 -5.53 11.08 -1.68
N ILE A 72 -6.17 11.21 -0.52
CA ILE A 72 -7.41 11.98 -0.38
C ILE A 72 -7.17 13.45 -0.74
N GLY A 73 -6.04 14.02 -0.30
CA GLY A 73 -5.62 15.38 -0.68
C GLY A 73 -5.51 15.55 -2.19
N ALA A 74 -4.85 14.62 -2.88
CA ALA A 74 -4.73 14.62 -4.33
C ALA A 74 -6.10 14.53 -5.03
N LEU A 75 -7.00 13.66 -4.56
CA LEU A 75 -8.38 13.59 -5.07
C LEU A 75 -9.16 14.89 -4.86
N CYS A 76 -8.96 15.57 -3.72
CA CYS A 76 -9.60 16.85 -3.43
C CYS A 76 -9.06 17.99 -4.31
N ILE A 77 -7.77 17.99 -4.63
CA ILE A 77 -7.15 19.00 -5.50
C ILE A 77 -7.80 18.98 -6.88
N GLY A 78 -8.14 17.82 -7.44
CA GLY A 78 -8.82 17.71 -8.74
C GLY A 78 -10.18 18.42 -8.85
N PHE A 79 -10.76 18.90 -7.74
CA PHE A 79 -11.98 19.71 -7.74
C PHE A 79 -11.76 21.22 -7.58
N LEU A 80 -10.52 21.66 -7.31
CA LEU A 80 -10.25 23.08 -7.16
C LEU A 80 -10.33 23.79 -8.52
N PRO A 81 -10.94 24.99 -8.58
CA PRO A 81 -11.05 25.74 -9.82
C PRO A 81 -9.66 26.18 -10.28
N GLY A 82 -9.22 25.66 -11.44
CA GLY A 82 -7.96 26.04 -12.08
C GLY A 82 -6.80 25.06 -11.89
N SER A 83 -7.00 23.89 -11.28
CA SER A 83 -6.00 22.81 -11.29
C SER A 83 -6.33 21.73 -12.32
N GLU A 84 -5.30 21.00 -12.76
CA GLU A 84 -5.48 19.76 -13.51
C GLU A 84 -5.97 18.64 -12.57
N THR A 85 -6.53 17.58 -13.15
CA THR A 85 -7.08 16.45 -12.40
C THR A 85 -5.99 15.45 -12.04
N GLU A 86 -5.63 15.41 -10.76
CA GLU A 86 -4.59 14.51 -10.22
C GLU A 86 -5.16 13.15 -9.73
N PHE A 87 -6.26 12.69 -10.36
CA PHE A 87 -6.91 11.43 -9.98
C PHE A 87 -6.05 10.19 -10.29
N PRO A 88 -5.39 10.08 -11.47
CA PRO A 88 -4.46 8.98 -11.74
C PRO A 88 -3.34 8.89 -10.70
N GLU A 89 -2.78 10.02 -10.29
CA GLU A 89 -1.67 10.17 -9.37
C GLU A 89 -2.03 9.64 -7.98
N ALA A 90 -3.24 9.97 -7.50
CA ALA A 90 -3.75 9.42 -6.24
C ALA A 90 -3.80 7.88 -6.26
N VAL A 91 -4.25 7.28 -7.36
CA VAL A 91 -4.29 5.81 -7.52
C VAL A 91 -2.88 5.23 -7.64
N PHE A 92 -2.00 5.89 -8.39
CA PHE A 92 -0.61 5.44 -8.55
C PHE A 92 0.16 5.44 -7.24
N VAL A 93 0.04 6.50 -6.44
CA VAL A 93 0.68 6.60 -5.13
C VAL A 93 0.23 5.46 -4.22
N MET A 94 -1.08 5.18 -4.17
CA MET A 94 -1.61 4.06 -3.38
C MET A 94 -1.13 2.70 -3.90
N LEU A 95 -1.05 2.54 -5.22
CA LEU A 95 -0.58 1.31 -5.86
C LEU A 95 0.89 1.03 -5.55
N PHE A 96 1.75 2.06 -5.62
CA PHE A 96 3.17 1.92 -5.27
C PHE A 96 3.37 1.64 -3.79
N PHE A 97 2.57 2.25 -2.92
CA PHE A 97 2.59 1.94 -1.49
C PHE A 97 2.29 0.47 -1.24
N GLN A 98 1.22 -0.08 -1.85
CA GLN A 98 0.87 -1.48 -1.68
C GLN A 98 1.96 -2.44 -2.18
N ILE A 99 2.66 -2.08 -3.27
CA ILE A 99 3.84 -2.83 -3.75
C ILE A 99 4.96 -2.74 -2.72
N GLY A 100 5.20 -1.56 -2.15
CA GLY A 100 6.19 -1.32 -1.09
C GLY A 100 5.95 -2.22 0.12
N GLU A 101 4.73 -2.23 0.66
CA GLU A 101 4.35 -3.09 1.79
C GLU A 101 4.56 -4.58 1.48
N LEU A 102 4.28 -4.99 0.24
CA LEU A 102 4.49 -6.38 -0.17
C LEU A 102 5.97 -6.75 -0.13
N LEU A 103 6.85 -5.85 -0.59
CA LEU A 103 8.29 -6.02 -0.54
C LEU A 103 8.83 -5.95 0.89
N GLU A 104 8.28 -5.07 1.72
CA GLU A 104 8.62 -4.95 3.14
C GLU A 104 8.30 -6.25 3.89
N GLY A 105 7.08 -6.77 3.75
CA GLY A 105 6.70 -8.04 4.38
C GLY A 105 7.57 -9.21 3.90
N TYR A 106 8.01 -9.19 2.63
CA TYR A 106 8.97 -10.17 2.13
C TYR A 106 10.35 -10.02 2.80
N ALA A 107 10.86 -8.80 2.93
CA ALA A 107 12.14 -8.49 3.56
C ALA A 107 12.14 -8.83 5.06
N GLU A 108 11.03 -8.55 5.77
CA GLU A 108 10.85 -8.91 7.17
C GLU A 108 10.89 -10.44 7.34
N GLY A 109 10.20 -11.18 6.46
CA GLY A 109 10.22 -12.64 6.45
C GLY A 109 11.63 -13.23 6.28
N GLN A 110 12.44 -12.66 5.37
CA GLN A 110 13.83 -13.07 5.18
C GLN A 110 14.71 -12.73 6.40
N SER A 111 14.47 -11.58 7.02
CA SER A 111 15.18 -11.13 8.23
C SER A 111 14.90 -12.08 9.40
N ARG A 112 13.62 -12.42 9.64
CA ARG A 112 13.22 -13.40 10.66
C ARG A 112 13.86 -14.76 10.42
N LYS A 113 13.85 -15.26 9.18
CA LYS A 113 14.46 -16.55 8.82
C LYS A 113 15.97 -16.58 9.10
N SER A 114 16.67 -15.49 8.81
CA SER A 114 18.12 -15.36 9.04
C SER A 114 18.44 -15.36 10.54
N ILE A 115 17.67 -14.62 11.35
CA ILE A 115 17.82 -14.61 12.82
C ILE A 115 17.55 -16.00 13.39
N SER A 116 16.47 -16.66 12.98
CA SER A 116 16.17 -18.04 13.42
C SER A 116 17.29 -19.02 13.07
N HIS A 117 17.93 -18.86 11.90
CA HIS A 117 19.06 -19.70 11.52
C HIS A 117 20.27 -19.50 12.44
N LEU A 118 20.61 -18.26 12.80
CA LEU A 118 21.69 -17.97 13.75
C LEU A 118 21.39 -18.50 15.16
N MET A 119 20.14 -18.43 15.60
CA MET A 119 19.73 -18.99 16.90
C MET A 119 19.93 -20.50 16.98
N ASN A 120 19.81 -21.21 15.85
CA ASN A 120 20.04 -22.66 15.77
C ASN A 120 21.53 -23.06 15.81
N ILE A 121 22.46 -22.11 15.73
CA ILE A 121 23.91 -22.38 15.84
C ILE A 121 24.34 -22.50 17.32
N ARG A 122 23.50 -22.06 18.27
CA ARG A 122 23.79 -22.19 19.70
C ARG A 122 23.89 -23.69 20.06
N PRO A 123 25.04 -24.16 20.58
CA PRO A 123 25.15 -25.54 21.04
C PRO A 123 24.31 -25.73 22.31
N ASP A 124 23.50 -26.79 22.32
CA ASP A 124 22.63 -27.13 23.46
C ASP A 124 23.41 -27.70 24.65
N VAL A 125 24.59 -28.27 24.38
CA VAL A 125 25.41 -28.97 25.37
C VAL A 125 26.84 -28.47 25.33
N ALA A 126 27.46 -28.39 26.51
CA ALA A 126 28.88 -28.10 26.66
C ALA A 126 29.51 -29.17 27.56
N ASN A 127 30.64 -29.72 27.13
CA ASN A 127 31.41 -30.65 27.96
C ASN A 127 32.22 -29.86 29.00
N VAL A 128 31.86 -30.03 30.27
CA VAL A 128 32.58 -29.43 31.39
C VAL A 128 33.59 -30.44 31.93
N ARG A 129 34.89 -30.14 31.83
CA ARG A 129 35.93 -30.94 32.48
C ARG A 129 36.12 -30.50 33.93
N ARG A 130 36.10 -31.47 34.85
CA ARG A 130 36.45 -31.29 36.26
C ARG A 130 37.46 -32.37 36.64
N ASN A 131 38.57 -31.96 37.28
CA ASN A 131 39.68 -32.83 37.70
C ASN A 131 40.44 -33.56 36.57
N GLY A 132 40.63 -32.91 35.41
CA GLY A 132 41.48 -33.40 34.32
C GLY A 132 40.75 -34.31 33.33
#